data_AF-A0A1V5XNJ0-F1
#
_entry.id   AF-A0A1V5XNJ0-F1
#
_cell.length_a   1.000
_cell.length_b   1.000
_cell.length_c   1.000
_cell.angle_alpha   90.00
_cell.angle_beta   90.00
_cell.angle_gamma   90.00
#
_symmetry.space_group_name_H-M   'P 1'
#
loop_
_entity.id
_entity.type
_entity.pdbx_description
1 polymer ?
#
loop_
_entity_poly.entity_id
_entity_poly.type
_entity_poly.pdbx_seq_one_letter_code
_entity_poly.pdbx_strand_id
1 'polypeptide(L)'
;MSCKASVQTDVHVGTHESAQQADEFDEAPRVADVQPTLRTEYFGIARRMTLRPAQRTATCSCVAAVVGSGDDPNFEWYGDKPDIGPDALVVGVSAEGIPCEHRGRGPSIAAVDREGQDVVIVLEEFKDTRPIAAGAIIPNPGPSGSIYLRAQGKAPYGRPEAGRGLRGLCKIGTGSETTNVP
;
A
#
# COMPACT_ATOMS: atom_id res chain seq x y z
N MET A 1 35.57 24.04 17.08
CA MET A 1 34.34 23.54 17.74
C MET A 1 34.34 22.03 17.57
N SER A 2 34.70 21.29 18.62
CA SER A 2 34.84 19.83 18.59
C SER A 2 33.76 19.21 19.47
N CYS A 3 32.94 18.33 18.91
CA CYS A 3 31.97 17.53 19.67
C CYS A 3 32.70 16.31 20.26
N LYS A 4 32.70 16.19 21.59
CA LYS A 4 33.06 14.97 22.31
C LYS A 4 31.77 14.27 22.72
N ALA A 5 31.64 12.98 22.38
CA ALA A 5 30.65 12.10 22.97
C ALA A 5 31.39 10.84 23.45
N SER A 6 31.32 10.60 24.76
CA SER A 6 31.80 9.38 25.41
C SER A 6 30.60 8.76 26.12
N VAL A 7 30.29 7.51 25.82
CA VAL A 7 29.33 6.70 26.58
C VAL A 7 30.11 5.52 27.12
N GLN A 8 30.27 5.47 28.44
CA GLN A 8 30.71 4.28 29.17
C GLN A 8 29.45 3.61 29.74
N THR A 9 29.27 2.35 29.43
CA THR A 9 28.30 1.48 30.12
C THR A 9 29.07 0.31 30.70
N ASP A 10 29.22 0.31 32.02
CA ASP A 10 29.65 -0.85 32.80
C ASP A 10 28.44 -1.78 33.02
N VAL A 11 28.55 -3.03 32.55
CA VAL A 11 27.60 -4.10 32.90
C VAL A 11 28.32 -5.04 33.86
N HIS A 12 27.89 -5.02 35.12
CA HIS A 12 28.28 -6.02 36.11
C HIS A 12 27.55 -7.34 35.83
N VAL A 13 28.31 -8.38 35.48
CA VAL A 13 27.82 -9.76 35.46
C VAL A 13 28.10 -10.37 36.83
N GLY A 14 27.06 -10.51 37.64
CA GLY A 14 27.10 -11.28 38.88
C GLY A 14 26.77 -12.74 38.58
N THR A 15 27.75 -13.62 38.77
CA THR A 15 27.57 -15.07 38.76
C THR A 15 27.09 -15.50 40.15
N HIS A 16 25.92 -16.14 40.24
CA HIS A 16 25.69 -17.19 41.23
C HIS A 16 24.68 -18.20 40.72
N GLU A 17 25.17 -19.43 40.68
CA GLU A 17 24.57 -20.69 40.24
C GLU A 17 23.63 -21.26 41.31
N SER A 18 22.46 -21.77 40.91
CA SER A 18 21.75 -22.87 41.57
C SER A 18 20.65 -23.44 40.65
N ALA A 19 21.02 -24.55 40.01
CA ALA A 19 20.25 -25.78 39.80
C ALA A 19 18.78 -25.76 39.34
N GLN A 20 18.58 -26.54 38.26
CA GLN A 20 17.40 -27.36 37.94
C GLN A 20 16.15 -26.64 37.41
N GLN A 21 16.05 -26.56 36.07
CA GLN A 21 14.96 -27.19 35.33
C GLN A 21 15.37 -27.32 33.86
N ALA A 22 15.80 -28.52 33.46
CA ALA A 22 15.88 -28.87 32.05
C ALA A 22 14.46 -29.20 31.60
N ASP A 23 13.70 -28.17 31.21
CA ASP A 23 12.52 -28.40 30.39
C ASP A 23 13.03 -28.73 28.98
N GLU A 24 13.01 -30.03 28.73
CA GLU A 24 12.99 -30.75 27.46
C GLU A 24 12.35 -29.92 26.33
N PHE A 25 13.20 -29.18 25.61
CA PHE A 25 12.88 -28.61 24.30
C PHE A 25 12.92 -29.72 23.23
N ASP A 26 12.04 -30.71 23.37
CA ASP A 26 11.81 -31.72 22.33
C ASP A 26 10.66 -31.28 21.40
N GLU A 27 10.67 -30.00 21.05
CA GLU A 27 9.84 -29.48 19.97
C GLU A 27 10.63 -29.64 18.67
N ALA A 28 10.35 -30.72 17.95
CA ALA A 28 10.84 -30.92 16.59
C ALA A 28 10.68 -29.60 15.81
N PRO A 29 11.68 -29.17 15.00
CA PRO A 29 11.59 -27.94 14.26
C PRO A 29 10.30 -27.97 13.44
N ARG A 30 9.32 -27.16 13.84
CA ARG A 30 8.07 -27.00 13.09
C ARG A 30 8.51 -26.64 11.68
N VAL A 31 8.15 -27.48 10.72
CA VAL A 31 8.40 -27.20 9.30
C VAL A 31 7.85 -25.81 9.06
N ALA A 32 8.75 -24.85 8.85
CA ALA A 32 8.33 -23.48 8.60
C ALA A 32 7.40 -23.53 7.40
N ASP A 33 6.18 -23.03 7.56
CA ASP A 33 5.24 -22.90 6.45
C ASP A 33 6.00 -22.23 5.31
N VAL A 34 5.98 -22.85 4.12
CA VAL A 34 6.67 -22.35 2.93
C VAL A 34 6.13 -20.94 2.69
N GLN A 35 6.94 -19.93 3.04
CA GLN A 35 6.54 -18.55 2.78
C GLN A 35 6.39 -18.39 1.27
N PRO A 36 5.25 -17.88 0.77
CA PRO A 36 5.10 -17.65 -0.65
C PRO A 36 6.21 -16.69 -1.09
N THR A 37 7.04 -17.16 -2.03
CA THR A 37 8.03 -16.30 -2.68
C THR A 37 7.29 -15.26 -3.50
N LEU A 38 7.23 -14.04 -2.99
CA LEU A 38 6.76 -12.88 -3.74
C LEU A 38 7.69 -12.69 -4.94
N ARG A 39 7.09 -12.45 -6.10
CA ARG A 39 7.82 -12.22 -7.36
C ARG A 39 8.01 -10.75 -7.64
N THR A 40 7.21 -9.90 -7.00
CA THR A 40 7.36 -8.45 -7.09
C THR A 40 8.40 -7.96 -6.10
N GLU A 41 9.40 -7.23 -6.58
CA GLU A 41 10.50 -6.74 -5.75
C GLU A 41 10.07 -5.61 -4.79
N TYR A 42 9.04 -4.86 -5.14
CA TYR A 42 8.63 -3.67 -4.41
C TYR A 42 7.11 -3.49 -4.32
N PHE A 43 6.64 -3.26 -3.09
CA PHE A 43 5.28 -2.80 -2.79
C PHE A 43 5.32 -1.42 -2.15
N GLY A 44 4.45 -0.52 -2.59
CA GLY A 44 4.34 0.84 -2.05
C GLY A 44 4.05 1.89 -3.12
N ILE A 45 4.42 3.13 -2.82
CA ILE A 45 4.09 4.28 -3.67
C ILE A 45 4.96 4.30 -4.92
N ALA A 46 4.33 4.23 -6.10
CA ALA A 46 4.94 4.36 -7.41
C ALA A 46 4.87 5.82 -7.89
N ARG A 47 5.82 6.65 -7.47
CA ARG A 47 5.85 8.09 -7.79
C ARG A 47 6.09 8.42 -9.26
N ARG A 48 6.60 7.46 -10.03
CA ARG A 48 6.89 7.61 -11.45
C ARG A 48 5.77 7.04 -12.33
N MET A 49 4.56 6.94 -11.81
CA MET A 49 3.39 6.45 -12.55
C MET A 49 2.25 7.45 -12.46
N THR A 50 1.49 7.58 -13.55
CA THR A 50 0.25 8.35 -13.62
C THR A 50 -0.85 7.59 -14.38
N LEU A 51 -2.10 8.05 -14.23
CA LEU A 51 -3.23 7.64 -15.07
C LEU A 51 -3.26 8.44 -16.36
N ARG A 52 -3.39 7.73 -17.48
CA ARG A 52 -3.61 8.35 -18.80
C ARG A 52 -4.94 9.12 -18.83
N PRO A 53 -5.01 10.26 -19.55
CA PRO A 53 -6.22 11.10 -19.60
C PRO A 53 -7.51 10.39 -20.02
N ALA A 54 -7.44 9.51 -21.02
CA ALA A 54 -8.62 8.82 -21.57
C ALA A 54 -9.30 7.85 -20.58
N GLN A 55 -8.65 7.54 -19.46
CA GLN A 55 -9.09 6.50 -18.51
C GLN A 55 -9.68 7.07 -17.23
N ARG A 56 -9.94 8.38 -17.23
CA ARG A 56 -10.39 9.11 -16.05
C ARG A 56 -11.90 9.19 -16.04
N THR A 57 -12.52 8.24 -15.34
CA THR A 57 -13.93 8.31 -14.94
C THR A 57 -13.99 8.36 -13.42
N ALA A 58 -14.87 9.19 -12.86
CA ALA A 58 -15.03 9.29 -11.42
C ALA A 58 -15.45 7.93 -10.85
N THR A 59 -14.65 7.39 -9.93
CA THR A 59 -14.93 6.13 -9.23
C THR A 59 -15.38 6.40 -7.79
N CYS A 60 -14.80 7.44 -7.19
CA CYS A 60 -15.07 7.89 -5.85
C CYS A 60 -15.18 9.42 -5.87
N SER A 61 -15.62 10.01 -4.76
CA SER A 61 -15.72 11.46 -4.62
C SER A 61 -14.43 12.14 -5.08
N CYS A 62 -14.56 13.01 -6.09
CA CYS A 62 -13.50 13.85 -6.64
C CYS A 62 -12.27 13.10 -7.21
N VAL A 63 -12.36 11.80 -7.51
CA VAL A 63 -11.20 11.04 -7.98
C VAL A 63 -11.60 9.90 -8.94
N ALA A 64 -10.84 9.78 -10.01
CA ALA A 64 -10.76 8.59 -10.84
C ALA A 64 -9.71 7.65 -10.28
N ALA A 65 -10.03 6.36 -10.23
CA ALA A 65 -9.09 5.33 -9.83
C ALA A 65 -9.17 4.14 -10.77
N VAL A 66 -8.01 3.57 -11.09
CA VAL A 66 -7.90 2.35 -11.90
C VAL A 66 -7.02 1.37 -11.16
N VAL A 67 -7.44 0.11 -11.15
CA VAL A 67 -6.66 -1.04 -10.68
C VAL A 67 -6.35 -1.91 -11.89
N GLY A 68 -5.09 -2.30 -12.05
CA GLY A 68 -4.68 -3.16 -13.16
C GLY A 68 -3.34 -3.85 -12.92
N SER A 69 -2.86 -4.58 -13.92
CA SER A 69 -1.51 -5.15 -13.91
C SER A 69 -0.45 -4.06 -14.16
N GLY A 70 0.83 -4.41 -13.99
CA GLY A 70 1.94 -3.48 -14.29
C GLY A 70 1.98 -2.98 -15.74
N ASP A 71 1.47 -3.78 -16.68
CA ASP A 71 1.42 -3.50 -18.13
C ASP A 71 0.06 -2.98 -18.60
N ASP A 72 -0.84 -2.67 -17.66
CA ASP A 72 -2.16 -2.16 -18.01
C ASP A 72 -2.02 -0.84 -18.81
N PRO A 73 -2.68 -0.74 -19.99
CA PRO A 73 -2.54 0.40 -20.88
C PRO A 73 -3.04 1.72 -20.27
N ASN A 74 -3.77 1.67 -19.15
CA ASN A 74 -4.28 2.85 -18.46
C ASN A 74 -3.18 3.59 -17.68
N PHE A 75 -2.06 2.92 -17.41
CA PHE A 75 -0.93 3.49 -16.70
C PHE A 75 0.11 4.05 -17.66
N GLU A 76 0.78 5.11 -17.21
CA GLU A 76 1.92 5.70 -17.88
C GLU A 76 3.07 5.83 -16.87
N TRP A 77 4.21 5.22 -17.20
CA TRP A 77 5.41 5.23 -16.39
C TRP A 77 6.40 6.26 -16.93
N TYR A 78 6.91 7.11 -16.06
CA TYR A 78 7.97 8.05 -16.37
C TYR A 78 9.30 7.34 -16.21
N GLY A 79 9.98 6.98 -17.29
CA GLY A 79 11.23 6.20 -17.26
C GLY A 79 10.97 4.71 -17.10
N ASP A 80 11.94 3.98 -16.52
CA ASP A 80 11.86 2.52 -16.46
C ASP A 80 10.76 2.06 -15.49
N LYS A 81 9.85 1.25 -16.01
CA LYS A 81 8.86 0.53 -15.21
C LYS A 81 9.60 -0.50 -14.34
N PRO A 82 9.34 -0.58 -13.02
CA PRO A 82 9.89 -1.65 -12.21
C PRO A 82 9.36 -3.02 -12.65
N ASP A 83 10.04 -4.10 -12.27
CA ASP A 83 9.51 -5.44 -12.48
C ASP A 83 8.35 -5.68 -11.51
N ILE A 84 7.18 -6.03 -12.07
CA ILE A 84 5.92 -6.20 -11.33
C ILE A 84 5.41 -7.60 -11.65
N GLY A 85 5.53 -8.48 -10.66
CA GLY A 85 5.11 -9.87 -10.76
C GLY A 85 3.59 -10.04 -10.69
N PRO A 86 3.10 -11.28 -10.92
CA PRO A 86 1.67 -11.60 -10.90
C PRO A 86 1.04 -11.53 -9.50
N ASP A 87 1.86 -11.43 -8.46
CA ASP A 87 1.47 -11.26 -7.07
C ASP A 87 1.11 -9.81 -6.71
N ALA A 88 1.29 -8.88 -7.63
CA ALA A 88 1.03 -7.46 -7.45
C ALA A 88 -0.04 -6.91 -8.39
N LEU A 89 -0.67 -5.84 -7.93
CA LEU A 89 -1.54 -4.97 -8.72
C LEU A 89 -1.00 -3.55 -8.65
N VAL A 90 -1.39 -2.75 -9.64
CA VAL A 90 -1.06 -1.34 -9.72
C VAL A 90 -2.34 -0.53 -9.58
N VAL A 91 -2.29 0.50 -8.74
CA VAL A 91 -3.38 1.46 -8.55
C VAL A 91 -2.91 2.84 -8.95
N GLY A 92 -3.62 3.46 -9.89
CA GLY A 92 -3.45 4.87 -10.25
C GLY A 92 -4.64 5.70 -9.80
N VAL A 93 -4.38 6.96 -9.45
CA VAL A 93 -5.41 7.94 -9.06
C VAL A 93 -5.21 9.29 -9.75
N SER A 94 -6.30 9.97 -10.08
CA SER A 94 -6.27 11.33 -10.63
C SER A 94 -7.58 12.08 -10.35
N ALA A 95 -7.50 13.40 -10.16
CA ALA A 95 -8.68 14.28 -10.15
C ALA A 95 -8.80 15.11 -11.44
N GLU A 96 -7.86 14.97 -12.37
CA GLU A 96 -7.86 15.76 -13.60
C GLU A 96 -9.03 15.37 -14.50
N GLY A 97 -9.84 16.37 -14.88
CA GLY A 97 -11.06 16.14 -15.67
C GLY A 97 -12.24 15.58 -14.86
N ILE A 98 -12.09 15.40 -13.55
CA ILE A 98 -13.14 14.87 -12.68
C ILE A 98 -13.93 16.02 -12.04
N PRO A 99 -15.27 16.06 -12.20
CA PRO A 99 -16.10 17.06 -11.53
C PRO A 99 -15.90 16.99 -10.01
N CYS A 100 -15.51 18.12 -9.41
CA CYS A 100 -15.31 18.24 -7.98
C CYS A 100 -15.58 19.68 -7.53
N GLU A 101 -16.40 19.84 -6.48
CA GLU A 101 -16.65 21.16 -5.89
C GLU A 101 -15.43 21.72 -5.15
N HIS A 102 -14.59 20.83 -4.61
CA HIS A 102 -13.37 21.22 -3.91
C HIS A 102 -12.32 21.73 -4.90
N ARG A 103 -11.89 22.98 -4.70
CA ARG A 103 -10.81 23.60 -5.48
C ARG A 103 -9.47 23.37 -4.80
N GLY A 104 -8.91 22.19 -5.01
CA GLY A 104 -7.62 21.79 -4.48
C GLY A 104 -6.62 21.43 -5.58
N ARG A 105 -5.40 21.08 -5.18
CA ARG A 105 -4.33 20.67 -6.11
C ARG A 105 -4.43 19.20 -6.55
N GLY A 106 -5.49 18.51 -6.14
CA GLY A 106 -5.70 17.10 -6.42
C GLY A 106 -5.24 16.16 -5.31
N PRO A 107 -5.51 14.86 -5.48
CA PRO A 107 -5.14 13.81 -4.54
C PRO A 107 -3.65 13.46 -4.62
N SER A 108 -3.10 13.01 -3.50
CA SER A 108 -1.82 12.31 -3.44
C SER A 108 -1.99 11.07 -2.56
N ILE A 109 -1.37 9.96 -2.93
CA ILE A 109 -1.34 8.75 -2.10
C ILE A 109 -0.41 9.01 -0.91
N ALA A 110 -0.97 8.94 0.28
CA ALA A 110 -0.25 9.11 1.55
C ALA A 110 0.27 7.77 2.10
N ALA A 111 -0.50 6.70 1.94
CA ALA A 111 -0.17 5.37 2.44
C ALA A 111 -0.90 4.27 1.67
N VAL A 112 -0.40 3.04 1.81
CA VAL A 112 -1.06 1.79 1.41
C VAL A 112 -1.13 0.94 2.68
N ASP A 113 -2.35 0.73 3.17
CA ASP A 113 -2.63 -0.03 4.38
C ASP A 113 -3.23 -1.39 4.05
N ARG A 114 -3.17 -2.31 5.01
CA ARG A 114 -3.81 -3.62 4.94
C ARG A 114 -4.79 -3.78 6.10
N GLU A 115 -6.04 -4.07 5.78
CA GLU A 115 -7.11 -4.30 6.75
C GLU A 115 -7.67 -5.71 6.56
N GLY A 116 -7.11 -6.68 7.28
CA GLY A 116 -7.41 -8.10 7.08
C GLY A 116 -7.02 -8.56 5.67
N GLN A 117 -8.02 -8.93 4.86
CA GLN A 117 -7.81 -9.34 3.47
C GLN A 117 -7.86 -8.17 2.48
N ASP A 118 -8.26 -6.97 2.94
CA ASP A 118 -8.44 -5.80 2.09
C ASP A 118 -7.14 -4.98 1.99
N VAL A 119 -6.99 -4.29 0.86
CA VAL A 119 -5.95 -3.27 0.66
C VAL A 119 -6.61 -1.90 0.60
N VAL A 120 -6.10 -0.94 1.38
CA VAL A 120 -6.66 0.40 1.48
C VAL A 120 -5.62 1.44 1.05
N ILE A 121 -5.92 2.18 -0.02
CA ILE A 121 -5.11 3.30 -0.49
C ILE A 121 -5.60 4.57 0.21
N VAL A 122 -4.72 5.19 0.98
CA VAL A 122 -5.04 6.41 1.72
C VAL A 122 -4.66 7.63 0.89
N LEU A 123 -5.64 8.48 0.61
CA LEU A 123 -5.47 9.71 -0.16
C LEU A 123 -5.46 10.92 0.74
N GLU A 124 -4.49 11.78 0.55
CA GLU A 124 -4.46 13.13 1.10
C GLU A 124 -4.68 14.18 0.00
N GLU A 125 -4.88 15.42 0.41
CA GLU A 125 -4.70 16.54 -0.49
C GLU A 125 -3.21 16.79 -0.72
N PHE A 126 -2.83 16.94 -1.99
CA PHE A 126 -1.45 17.21 -2.38
C PHE A 126 -0.89 18.47 -1.69
N LYS A 127 0.36 18.37 -1.20
CA LYS A 127 1.11 19.45 -0.56
C LYS A 127 2.39 19.72 -1.33
N ASP A 128 2.72 20.99 -1.55
CA ASP A 128 3.90 21.44 -2.32
C ASP A 128 5.27 21.04 -1.73
N THR A 129 5.28 20.40 -0.57
CA THR A 129 6.51 19.96 0.10
C THR A 129 7.07 18.64 -0.42
N ARG A 130 6.31 17.90 -1.25
CA ARG A 130 6.73 16.62 -1.85
C ARG A 130 6.16 16.47 -3.26
N PRO A 131 6.76 15.62 -4.12
CA PRO A 131 6.16 15.25 -5.39
C PRO A 131 4.81 14.53 -5.21
N ILE A 132 3.90 14.70 -6.17
CA ILE A 132 2.60 14.02 -6.16
C ILE A 132 2.81 12.51 -6.26
N ALA A 133 2.10 11.76 -5.43
CA ALA A 133 2.06 10.30 -5.49
C ALA A 133 0.76 9.88 -6.16
N ALA A 134 0.78 9.74 -7.49
CA ALA A 134 -0.40 9.36 -8.27
C ALA A 134 -0.55 7.84 -8.46
N GLY A 135 0.43 7.05 -8.03
CA GLY A 135 0.47 5.61 -8.22
C GLY A 135 0.95 4.80 -7.02
N ALA A 136 0.50 3.55 -6.95
CA ALA A 136 0.96 2.55 -5.99
C ALA A 136 1.05 1.15 -6.63
N ILE A 137 2.04 0.37 -6.21
CA ILE A 137 2.13 -1.08 -6.45
C ILE A 137 1.71 -1.74 -5.14
N ILE A 138 0.69 -2.58 -5.20
CA ILE A 138 0.07 -3.20 -4.03
C ILE A 138 0.11 -4.72 -4.14
N PRO A 139 0.18 -5.44 -3.01
CA PRO A 139 -0.03 -6.88 -3.04
C PRO A 139 -1.46 -7.16 -3.51
N ASN A 140 -1.67 -8.32 -4.13
CA ASN A 140 -3.03 -8.82 -4.30
C ASN A 140 -3.74 -8.85 -2.93
N PRO A 141 -4.97 -8.33 -2.83
CA PRO A 141 -5.78 -8.55 -1.65
C PRO A 141 -6.02 -10.06 -1.47
N GLY A 142 -6.42 -10.46 -0.27
CA GLY A 142 -6.71 -11.86 0.00
C GLY A 142 -7.88 -12.42 -0.83
N PRO A 143 -8.17 -13.73 -0.72
CA PRO A 143 -9.18 -14.39 -1.56
C PRO A 143 -10.58 -13.76 -1.52
N SER A 144 -10.97 -13.21 -0.36
CA SER A 144 -12.24 -12.50 -0.18
C SER A 144 -12.06 -10.99 -0.07
N GLY A 145 -10.85 -10.49 -0.31
CA GLY A 145 -10.46 -9.11 -0.12
C GLY A 145 -10.80 -8.21 -1.30
N SER A 146 -10.84 -6.92 -1.04
CA SER A 146 -11.12 -5.86 -2.02
C SER A 146 -10.12 -4.72 -1.86
N ILE A 147 -10.11 -3.84 -2.86
CA ILE A 147 -9.23 -2.67 -2.91
C ILE A 147 -10.10 -1.44 -2.72
N TYR A 148 -9.69 -0.58 -1.80
CA TYR A 148 -10.45 0.61 -1.42
C TYR A 148 -9.62 1.88 -1.47
N LEU A 149 -10.30 3.01 -1.64
CA LEU A 149 -9.78 4.32 -1.31
C LEU A 149 -10.32 4.79 0.05
N ARG A 150 -9.48 5.53 0.77
CA ARG A 150 -9.83 6.23 2.01
C ARG A 150 -9.28 7.64 2.00
N ALA A 151 -10.12 8.62 2.33
CA ALA A 151 -9.67 9.99 2.57
C ALA A 151 -8.89 10.09 3.90
N GLN A 152 -7.73 10.75 3.89
CA GLN A 152 -6.99 11.12 5.10
C GLN A 152 -7.56 12.42 5.69
N GLY A 153 -8.04 12.36 6.93
CA GLY A 153 -8.59 13.51 7.63
C GLY A 153 -9.74 14.15 6.85
N LYS A 154 -9.58 15.43 6.48
CA LYS A 154 -10.61 16.22 5.79
C LYS A 154 -10.48 16.22 4.26
N ALA A 155 -9.53 15.47 3.68
CA ALA A 155 -9.35 15.43 2.24
C ALA A 155 -10.66 15.06 1.50
N PRO A 156 -11.00 15.75 0.39
CA PRO A 156 -12.25 15.52 -0.34
C PRO A 156 -12.20 14.27 -1.24
N TYR A 157 -11.01 13.73 -1.46
CA TYR A 157 -10.74 12.68 -2.44
C TYR A 157 -10.90 11.28 -1.84
N GLY A 158 -11.44 10.36 -2.63
CA GLY A 158 -11.48 8.93 -2.28
C GLY A 158 -12.56 8.54 -1.27
N ARG A 159 -13.51 9.45 -0.97
CA ARG A 159 -14.70 9.12 -0.19
C ARG A 159 -15.69 8.33 -1.07
N PRO A 160 -16.47 7.41 -0.48
CA PRO A 160 -17.56 6.78 -1.22
C PRO A 160 -18.60 7.81 -1.62
N GLU A 161 -19.28 7.57 -2.74
CA GLU A 161 -20.53 8.29 -3.03
C GLU A 161 -21.55 8.06 -1.91
N ALA A 162 -22.45 9.02 -1.72
CA ALA A 162 -23.48 8.93 -0.69
C ALA A 162 -24.23 7.59 -0.77
N GLY A 163 -24.17 6.80 0.31
CA GLY A 163 -24.81 5.49 0.41
C GLY A 163 -24.10 4.30 -0.28
N ARG A 164 -22.92 4.51 -0.91
CA ARG A 164 -22.20 3.45 -1.65
C ARG A 164 -20.90 2.95 -0.99
N GLY A 165 -20.68 3.26 0.28
CA GLY A 165 -19.42 2.95 0.99
C GLY A 165 -19.55 1.97 2.14
N LEU A 166 -18.49 1.19 2.38
CA LEU A 166 -18.35 0.36 3.58
C LEU A 166 -17.45 1.10 4.58
N ARG A 167 -17.98 1.51 5.74
CA ARG A 167 -17.17 2.16 6.81
C ARG A 167 -16.37 3.39 6.34
N GLY A 168 -16.91 4.16 5.40
CA GLY A 168 -16.23 5.32 4.81
C GLY A 168 -15.16 4.99 3.76
N LEU A 169 -15.05 3.73 3.36
CA LEU A 169 -14.19 3.26 2.28
C LEU A 169 -14.95 3.24 0.96
N CYS A 170 -14.30 3.71 -0.10
CA CYS A 170 -14.80 3.62 -1.47
C CYS A 170 -14.16 2.43 -2.18
N LYS A 171 -14.94 1.44 -2.61
CA LYS A 171 -14.41 0.26 -3.31
C LYS A 171 -14.04 0.63 -4.75
N ILE A 172 -12.83 0.26 -5.18
CA ILE A 172 -12.31 0.53 -6.53
C ILE A 172 -11.92 -0.74 -7.30
N GLY A 173 -11.88 -1.90 -6.63
CA GLY A 173 -11.58 -3.16 -7.29
C GLY A 173 -11.57 -4.36 -6.34
N THR A 174 -11.23 -5.50 -6.92
CA THR A 174 -10.94 -6.77 -6.25
C THR A 174 -9.55 -7.23 -6.66
N GLY A 175 -9.04 -8.28 -6.02
CA GLY A 175 -7.76 -8.88 -6.42
C GLY A 175 -7.84 -9.50 -7.81
N SER A 176 -6.66 -9.85 -8.34
CA SER A 176 -6.56 -10.71 -9.52
C SER A 176 -7.27 -12.02 -9.21
N GLU A 177 -8.09 -12.54 -10.12
CA GLU A 177 -8.58 -13.91 -9.99
C GLU A 177 -7.33 -14.81 -9.96
N THR A 178 -7.09 -15.46 -8.81
CA THR A 178 -6.09 -16.51 -8.71
C THR A 178 -6.63 -17.67 -9.54
N THR A 179 -6.33 -17.65 -10.83
CA THR A 179 -6.53 -18.83 -11.66
C THR A 179 -5.55 -19.84 -11.10
N ASN A 180 -6.04 -20.81 -10.33
CA ASN A 180 -5.27 -21.98 -9.97
C ASN A 180 -4.80 -22.59 -11.30
N VAL A 181 -3.54 -22.38 -11.65
CA VAL A 181 -2.91 -23.12 -12.71
C VAL A 181 -2.79 -24.55 -12.16
N PRO A 182 -3.44 -25.54 -12.80
CA PRO A 182 -3.50 -26.92 -12.32
C PRO A 182 -2.12 -27.58 -12.27
#